data_AF-A0A1H5HE25-F1
#
_entry.id   AF-A0A1H5HE25-F1
#
_cell.length_a   1.000
_cell.length_b   1.000
_cell.length_c   1.000
_cell.angle_alpha   90.00
_cell.angle_beta   90.00
_cell.angle_gamma   90.00
#
_symmetry.space_group_name_H-M   'P 1'
#
loop_
_entity.id
_entity.type
_entity.pdbx_description
1 polymer ?
#
loop_
_entity_poly.entity_id
_entity_poly.type
_entity_poly.pdbx_seq_one_letter_code
_entity_poly.pdbx_strand_id
1 'polypeptide(L)'
;MGEAPCRGRAGASPYAPVMKFFRSRGRDGAGQTTESPLIRAMTLYQGGSYAEAEAESRAVAAARSGLRDDPYVPLALGMAALAANAQGRHAEAVAAYDGLLPEFGRILGAAHPQTLKLRSDRAQALSALARYAASEAECTALARIARRGAGPHMALLAAAARNGQIFALNGLGRHTEAETVAREALAAHGDRDRFRLVLLLGLARSLNGQGRHTEALAEAGRADELRRGLPEGEGRSEIGGVELAFSTALFGLGRDAEARTLAATAHASCLAAFGPDHRRTVEAREVLDRADTPDRPHT
;
A
#
# COMPACT_ATOMS: atom_id res chain seq x y z
N MET A 1 -45.95 -17.62 -2.94
CA MET A 1 -45.22 -16.42 -2.48
C MET A 1 -43.74 -16.68 -2.75
N GLY A 2 -43.19 -16.04 -3.78
CA GLY A 2 -41.80 -16.22 -4.20
C GLY A 2 -40.91 -15.25 -3.44
N GLU A 3 -39.93 -15.77 -2.71
CA GLU A 3 -38.87 -14.98 -2.10
C GLU A 3 -37.84 -14.58 -3.16
N ALA A 4 -37.63 -13.27 -3.28
CA ALA A 4 -36.61 -12.70 -4.15
C ALA A 4 -35.21 -12.86 -3.50
N PRO A 5 -34.17 -13.26 -4.26
CA PRO A 5 -32.84 -13.35 -3.70
C PRO A 5 -32.25 -11.96 -3.46
N CYS A 6 -31.86 -11.72 -2.21
CA CYS A 6 -31.11 -10.55 -1.77
C CYS A 6 -29.82 -10.40 -2.59
N ARG A 7 -29.77 -9.36 -3.43
CA ARG A 7 -28.54 -8.93 -4.09
C ARG A 7 -27.57 -8.40 -3.03
N GLY A 8 -26.54 -9.18 -2.72
CA GLY A 8 -25.41 -8.75 -1.91
C GLY A 8 -24.75 -7.52 -2.52
N ARG A 9 -24.65 -6.43 -1.75
CA ARG A 9 -23.82 -5.28 -2.11
C ARG A 9 -22.37 -5.73 -2.08
N ALA A 10 -21.76 -5.89 -3.25
CA ALA A 10 -20.32 -6.02 -3.38
C ALA A 10 -19.64 -4.85 -2.64
N GLY A 11 -18.66 -5.16 -1.78
CA GLY A 11 -17.83 -4.17 -1.10
C GLY A 11 -17.24 -3.22 -2.14
N ALA A 12 -17.48 -1.92 -1.97
CA ALA A 12 -16.96 -0.92 -2.87
C ALA A 12 -15.43 -0.92 -2.76
N SER A 13 -14.74 -1.29 -3.85
CA SER A 13 -13.29 -1.15 -3.96
C SER A 13 -12.86 0.21 -3.43
N PRO A 14 -11.76 0.34 -2.68
CA PRO A 14 -11.23 1.64 -2.25
C PRO A 14 -10.89 2.58 -3.44
N TYR A 15 -10.89 2.04 -4.67
CA TYR A 15 -10.79 2.77 -5.94
C TYR A 15 -12.14 3.10 -6.60
N ALA A 16 -13.29 2.73 -6.01
CA ALA A 16 -14.61 3.00 -6.58
C ALA A 16 -14.93 4.50 -6.81
N PRO A 17 -14.45 5.44 -5.97
CA PRO A 17 -14.59 6.88 -6.26
C PRO A 17 -13.65 7.37 -7.37
N VAL A 18 -12.51 6.69 -7.58
CA VAL A 18 -11.53 6.99 -8.64
C VAL A 18 -12.22 6.83 -10.00
N MET A 19 -13.10 5.83 -10.15
CA MET A 19 -13.90 5.56 -11.35
C MET A 19 -14.79 6.72 -11.84
N LYS A 20 -15.13 7.72 -11.02
CA LYS A 20 -15.90 8.89 -11.49
C LYS A 20 -15.12 9.76 -12.48
N PHE A 21 -13.79 9.77 -12.40
CA PHE A 21 -12.92 10.51 -13.33
C PHE A 21 -12.61 9.73 -14.62
N PHE A 22 -12.85 8.41 -14.64
CA PHE A 22 -12.53 7.53 -15.78
C PHE A 22 -13.76 7.10 -16.58
N ARG A 23 -14.92 7.74 -16.41
CA ARG A 23 -16.11 7.41 -17.20
C ARG A 23 -15.88 7.79 -18.68
N SER A 24 -15.64 6.77 -19.50
CA SER A 24 -15.94 6.81 -20.93
C SER A 24 -17.45 7.02 -21.11
N ARG A 25 -17.84 8.05 -21.87
CA ARG A 25 -19.16 8.15 -22.52
C ARG A 25 -19.06 7.75 -24.00
N GLY A 26 -18.21 6.78 -24.33
CA GLY A 26 -18.10 6.24 -25.69
C GLY A 26 -18.82 4.90 -25.79
N ARG A 27 -19.86 4.82 -26.63
CA ARG A 27 -20.30 3.55 -27.21
C ARG A 27 -19.46 3.31 -28.46
N ASP A 28 -19.00 2.09 -28.67
CA ASP A 28 -18.46 1.69 -29.97
C ASP A 28 -19.58 1.60 -31.03
N GLY A 29 -19.20 1.38 -32.29
CA GLY A 29 -20.16 1.24 -33.40
C GLY A 29 -21.16 0.08 -33.25
N ALA A 30 -20.98 -0.79 -32.25
CA ALA A 30 -21.85 -1.91 -31.90
C ALA A 30 -22.71 -1.63 -30.64
N GLY A 31 -22.62 -0.43 -30.06
CA GLY A 31 -23.42 -0.04 -28.89
C GLY A 31 -22.94 -0.60 -27.56
N GLN A 32 -21.76 -1.24 -27.50
CA GLN A 32 -21.16 -1.73 -26.26
C GLN A 32 -20.42 -0.60 -25.54
N THR A 33 -20.51 -0.60 -24.21
CA THR A 33 -19.76 0.32 -23.36
C THR A 33 -18.29 -0.10 -23.40
N THR A 34 -17.45 0.64 -24.12
CA THR A 34 -16.01 0.38 -24.11
C THR A 34 -15.47 0.76 -22.74
N GLU A 35 -14.92 -0.24 -22.02
CA GLU A 35 -14.23 -0.01 -20.74
C GLU A 35 -13.13 1.03 -20.97
N SER A 36 -13.08 2.05 -20.11
CA SER A 36 -12.07 3.09 -20.23
C SER A 36 -10.68 2.43 -20.15
N PRO A 37 -9.76 2.69 -21.09
CA PRO A 37 -8.43 2.05 -21.10
C PRO A 37 -7.66 2.19 -19.77
N LEU A 38 -7.88 3.28 -19.02
CA LEU A 38 -7.28 3.43 -17.68
C LEU A 38 -7.99 2.64 -16.59
N ILE A 39 -9.29 2.35 -16.73
CA ILE A 39 -9.97 1.37 -15.88
C ILE A 39 -9.40 -0.02 -16.16
N ARG A 40 -9.19 -0.39 -17.43
CA ARG A 40 -8.56 -1.66 -17.79
C ARG A 40 -7.15 -1.78 -17.20
N ALA A 41 -6.31 -0.74 -17.32
CA ALA A 41 -4.99 -0.72 -16.69
C ALA A 41 -5.06 -0.87 -15.17
N MET A 42 -6.03 -0.23 -14.51
CA MET A 42 -6.26 -0.39 -13.07
C MET A 42 -6.72 -1.80 -12.71
N THR A 43 -7.57 -2.43 -13.51
CA THR A 43 -8.01 -3.82 -13.33
C THR A 43 -6.83 -4.78 -13.47
N LEU A 44 -5.97 -4.60 -14.48
CA LEU A 44 -4.74 -5.36 -14.64
C LEU A 44 -3.81 -5.20 -13.44
N TYR A 45 -3.64 -3.97 -12.95
CA TYR A 45 -2.84 -3.68 -11.75
C TYR A 45 -3.40 -4.39 -10.51
N GLN A 46 -4.71 -4.33 -10.28
CA GLN A 46 -5.36 -5.02 -9.15
C GLN A 46 -5.25 -6.55 -9.28
N GLY A 47 -5.30 -7.06 -10.51
CA GLY A 47 -5.05 -8.45 -10.87
C GLY A 47 -3.59 -8.89 -10.66
N GLY A 48 -2.65 -7.95 -10.49
CA GLY A 48 -1.22 -8.22 -10.32
C GLY A 48 -0.47 -8.36 -11.64
N SER A 49 -1.13 -8.17 -12.77
CA SER A 49 -0.52 -8.08 -14.11
C SER A 49 0.14 -6.70 -14.28
N TYR A 50 1.18 -6.42 -13.49
CA TYR A 50 1.79 -5.08 -13.44
C TYR A 50 2.44 -4.68 -14.77
N ALA A 51 3.10 -5.60 -15.46
CA ALA A 51 3.71 -5.32 -16.76
C ALA A 51 2.66 -4.93 -17.83
N GLU A 52 1.53 -5.65 -17.87
CA GLU A 52 0.42 -5.33 -18.77
C GLU A 52 -0.26 -4.01 -18.39
N ALA A 53 -0.45 -3.75 -17.10
CA ALA A 53 -1.01 -2.50 -16.60
C ALA A 53 -0.18 -1.29 -17.00
N GLU A 54 1.15 -1.42 -16.95
CA GLU A 54 2.06 -0.37 -17.42
C GLU A 54 2.00 -0.19 -18.93
N ALA A 55 2.05 -1.28 -19.70
CA ALA A 55 1.98 -1.22 -21.16
C ALA A 55 0.68 -0.54 -21.63
N GLU A 56 -0.46 -0.93 -21.06
CA GLU A 56 -1.76 -0.31 -21.34
C GLU A 56 -1.74 1.18 -20.96
N SER A 57 -1.24 1.53 -19.78
CA SER A 57 -1.15 2.93 -19.32
C SER A 57 -0.27 3.79 -20.23
N ARG A 58 0.89 3.27 -20.68
CA ARG A 58 1.78 3.98 -21.61
C ARG A 58 1.16 4.12 -22.99
N ALA A 59 0.42 3.11 -23.47
CA ALA A 59 -0.30 3.18 -24.74
C ALA A 59 -1.37 4.27 -24.71
N VAL A 60 -2.11 4.42 -23.61
CA VAL A 60 -3.08 5.51 -23.41
C VAL A 60 -2.42 6.88 -23.47
N ALA A 61 -1.29 7.04 -22.78
CA ALA A 61 -0.54 8.30 -22.80
C ALA A 61 -0.04 8.62 -24.21
N ALA A 62 0.51 7.63 -24.93
CA ALA A 62 1.03 7.80 -26.29
C ALA A 62 -0.07 8.19 -27.28
N ALA A 63 -1.23 7.52 -27.24
CA ALA A 63 -2.37 7.82 -28.11
C ALA A 63 -2.95 9.23 -27.91
N ARG A 64 -2.66 9.87 -26.77
CA ARG A 64 -3.18 11.19 -26.38
C ARG A 64 -2.10 12.27 -26.34
N SER A 65 -0.86 11.93 -26.68
CA SER A 65 0.31 12.82 -26.58
C SER A 65 0.23 14.08 -27.46
N GLY A 66 -0.53 14.05 -28.55
CA GLY A 66 -0.78 15.20 -29.42
C GLY A 66 -1.91 16.14 -28.95
N LEU A 67 -2.64 15.78 -27.89
CA LEU A 67 -3.73 16.58 -27.35
C LEU A 67 -3.18 17.56 -26.32
N ARG A 68 -3.30 18.85 -26.61
CA ARG A 68 -2.80 19.91 -25.72
C ARG A 68 -3.54 19.90 -24.38
N ASP A 69 -2.78 20.00 -23.28
CA ASP A 69 -3.30 20.14 -21.90
C ASP A 69 -4.27 19.00 -21.48
N ASP A 70 -4.12 17.81 -22.05
CA ASP A 70 -4.99 16.67 -21.74
C ASP A 70 -4.67 16.05 -20.37
N PRO A 71 -5.55 16.18 -19.36
CA PRO A 71 -5.29 15.66 -18.01
C PRO A 71 -5.22 14.13 -17.97
N TYR A 72 -5.66 13.41 -19.02
CA TYR A 72 -5.54 11.96 -19.09
C TYR A 72 -4.10 11.48 -19.29
N VAL A 73 -3.24 12.27 -19.96
CA VAL A 73 -1.84 11.90 -20.18
C VAL A 73 -1.08 11.77 -18.84
N PRO A 74 -1.05 12.78 -17.96
CA PRO A 74 -0.34 12.65 -16.69
C PRO A 74 -0.98 11.61 -15.75
N LEU A 75 -2.31 11.40 -15.79
CA LEU A 75 -2.98 10.31 -15.07
C LEU A 75 -2.51 8.94 -15.54
N ALA A 76 -2.43 8.72 -16.86
CA ALA A 76 -1.96 7.48 -17.45
C ALA A 76 -0.50 7.21 -17.10
N LEU A 77 0.36 8.22 -17.20
CA LEU A 77 1.77 8.10 -16.80
C LEU A 77 1.92 7.83 -15.29
N GLY A 78 1.06 8.39 -14.45
CA GLY A 78 1.02 8.09 -13.00
C GLY A 78 0.66 6.63 -12.72
N MET A 79 -0.27 6.05 -13.48
CA MET A 79 -0.60 4.62 -13.40
C MET A 79 0.54 3.72 -13.91
N ALA A 80 1.23 4.14 -14.98
CA ALA A 80 2.44 3.46 -15.46
C ALA A 80 3.55 3.46 -14.39
N ALA A 81 3.78 4.59 -13.73
CA ALA A 81 4.76 4.70 -12.64
C ALA A 81 4.39 3.80 -11.44
N LEU A 82 3.10 3.71 -11.10
CA LEU A 82 2.62 2.81 -10.05
C LEU A 82 2.88 1.34 -10.40
N ALA A 83 2.60 0.96 -11.64
CA ALA A 83 2.84 -0.38 -12.14
C ALA A 83 4.34 -0.72 -12.23
N ALA A 84 5.19 0.23 -12.62
CA ALA A 84 6.64 0.08 -12.60
C ALA A 84 7.17 -0.09 -11.16
N ASN A 85 6.63 0.68 -10.21
CA ASN A 85 6.98 0.56 -8.79
C ASN A 85 6.65 -0.83 -8.23
N ALA A 86 5.50 -1.40 -8.61
CA ALA A 86 5.11 -2.77 -8.20
C ALA A 86 6.01 -3.86 -8.79
N GLN A 87 6.72 -3.59 -9.89
CA GLN A 87 7.72 -4.46 -10.50
C GLN A 87 9.13 -4.29 -9.91
N GLY A 88 9.29 -3.53 -8.82
CA GLY A 88 10.60 -3.28 -8.19
C GLY A 88 11.39 -2.14 -8.83
N ARG A 89 10.89 -1.50 -9.90
CA ARG A 89 11.54 -0.35 -10.55
C ARG A 89 11.27 0.96 -9.81
N HIS A 90 11.65 1.00 -8.54
CA HIS A 90 11.36 2.10 -7.63
C HIS A 90 12.04 3.42 -8.02
N ALA A 91 13.28 3.36 -8.51
CA ALA A 91 14.00 4.56 -8.95
C ALA A 91 13.36 5.21 -10.18
N GLU A 92 12.92 4.40 -11.16
CA GLU A 92 12.16 4.87 -12.32
C GLU A 92 10.84 5.48 -11.90
N ALA A 93 10.12 4.83 -10.97
CA ALA A 93 8.86 5.34 -10.45
C ALA A 93 9.02 6.70 -9.74
N VAL A 94 10.04 6.87 -8.89
CA VAL A 94 10.33 8.17 -8.24
C VAL A 94 10.59 9.26 -9.28
N ALA A 95 11.41 8.98 -10.29
CA ALA A 95 11.70 9.95 -11.36
C ALA A 95 10.44 10.33 -12.15
N ALA A 96 9.58 9.35 -12.45
CA ALA A 96 8.30 9.61 -13.10
C ALA A 96 7.36 10.46 -12.23
N TYR A 97 7.25 10.17 -10.93
CA TYR A 97 6.46 10.98 -10.01
C TYR A 97 6.99 12.40 -9.87
N ASP A 98 8.32 12.58 -9.77
CA ASP A 98 8.97 13.89 -9.73
C ASP A 98 8.64 14.72 -10.98
N GLY A 99 8.62 14.10 -12.16
CA GLY A 99 8.24 14.76 -13.41
C GLY A 99 6.74 15.09 -13.52
N LEU A 100 5.87 14.28 -12.92
CA LEU A 100 4.41 14.46 -13.00
C LEU A 100 3.84 15.43 -11.96
N LEU A 101 4.45 15.53 -10.78
CA LEU A 101 3.95 16.35 -9.67
C LEU A 101 3.75 17.83 -10.02
N PRO A 102 4.66 18.51 -10.76
CA PRO A 102 4.44 19.90 -11.19
C PRO A 102 3.19 20.04 -12.05
N GLU A 103 2.96 19.10 -12.96
CA GLU A 103 1.82 19.14 -13.88
C GLU A 103 0.50 18.86 -13.17
N PHE A 104 0.46 17.88 -12.27
CA PHE A 104 -0.71 17.66 -11.39
C PHE A 104 -0.97 18.88 -10.50
N GLY A 105 0.08 19.50 -9.97
CA GLY A 105 -0.02 20.72 -9.18
C GLY A 105 -0.63 21.88 -9.97
N ARG A 106 -0.26 22.03 -11.25
CA ARG A 106 -0.79 23.06 -12.16
C ARG A 106 -2.24 22.80 -12.58
N ILE A 107 -2.57 21.57 -12.97
CA ILE A 107 -3.89 21.20 -13.51
C ILE A 107 -4.93 21.11 -12.39
N LEU A 108 -4.60 20.41 -11.31
CA LEU A 108 -5.58 20.03 -10.27
C LEU A 108 -5.40 20.84 -8.98
N GLY A 109 -4.21 21.38 -8.75
CA GLY A 109 -3.83 22.03 -7.49
C GLY A 109 -3.09 21.10 -6.54
N ALA A 110 -2.23 21.68 -5.70
CA ALA A 110 -1.36 20.96 -4.77
C ALA A 110 -2.11 20.18 -3.67
N ALA A 111 -3.31 20.63 -3.30
CA ALA A 111 -4.15 19.99 -2.29
C ALA A 111 -5.20 19.03 -2.88
N HIS A 112 -5.24 18.88 -4.21
CA HIS A 112 -6.22 18.01 -4.85
C HIS A 112 -5.94 16.55 -4.52
N PRO A 113 -6.96 15.72 -4.25
CA PRO A 113 -6.74 14.35 -3.81
C PRO A 113 -5.90 13.47 -4.76
N GLN A 114 -6.00 13.69 -6.08
CA GLN A 114 -5.15 12.97 -7.05
C GLN A 114 -3.68 13.38 -6.97
N THR A 115 -3.40 14.67 -6.76
CA THR A 115 -2.03 15.17 -6.52
C THR A 115 -1.48 14.56 -5.22
N LEU A 116 -2.29 14.52 -4.16
CA LEU A 116 -1.91 13.89 -2.89
C LEU A 116 -1.71 12.38 -3.03
N LYS A 117 -2.53 11.69 -3.83
CA LYS A 117 -2.33 10.27 -4.12
C LYS A 117 -0.96 10.04 -4.79
N LEU A 118 -0.62 10.84 -5.79
CA LEU A 118 0.68 10.75 -6.48
C LEU A 118 1.86 10.94 -5.51
N ARG A 119 1.73 11.88 -4.56
CA ARG A 119 2.70 12.08 -3.47
C ARG A 119 2.79 10.87 -2.53
N SER A 120 1.66 10.23 -2.21
CA SER A 120 1.64 9.00 -1.41
C SER A 120 2.36 7.85 -2.11
N ASP A 121 2.11 7.68 -3.40
CA ASP A 121 2.73 6.62 -4.21
C ASP A 121 4.25 6.86 -4.34
N ARG A 122 4.65 8.13 -4.51
CA ARG A 122 6.06 8.55 -4.46
C ARG A 122 6.71 8.24 -3.11
N ALA A 123 6.04 8.53 -1.99
CA ALA A 123 6.56 8.21 -0.66
C ALA A 123 6.77 6.70 -0.47
N GLN A 124 5.87 5.85 -0.98
CA GLN A 124 6.08 4.40 -1.00
C GLN A 124 7.32 4.01 -1.80
N ALA A 125 7.50 4.57 -3.00
CA ALA A 125 8.68 4.28 -3.83
C ALA A 125 9.99 4.74 -3.15
N LEU A 126 9.98 5.89 -2.46
CA LEU A 126 11.10 6.35 -1.65
C LEU A 126 11.42 5.38 -0.50
N SER A 127 10.40 4.91 0.21
CA SER A 127 10.55 3.90 1.27
C SER A 127 11.14 2.58 0.75
N ALA A 128 10.77 2.16 -0.45
CA ALA A 128 11.31 0.95 -1.07
C ALA A 128 12.80 1.09 -1.45
N LEU A 129 13.27 2.32 -1.73
CA LEU A 129 14.68 2.66 -1.91
C LEU A 129 15.42 2.94 -0.60
N ALA A 130 14.83 2.62 0.55
CA ALA A 130 15.35 2.97 1.88
C ALA A 130 15.61 4.47 2.10
N ARG A 131 15.00 5.35 1.30
CA ARG A 131 15.08 6.82 1.44
C ARG A 131 14.07 7.31 2.47
N TYR A 132 14.16 6.77 3.68
CA TYR A 132 13.13 6.91 4.72
C TYR A 132 12.92 8.35 5.18
N ALA A 133 13.98 9.16 5.32
CA ALA A 133 13.83 10.57 5.72
C ALA A 133 13.00 11.38 4.72
N ALA A 134 13.21 11.17 3.40
CA ALA A 134 12.43 11.84 2.37
C ALA A 134 10.96 11.35 2.34
N SER A 135 10.76 10.05 2.57
CA SER A 135 9.42 9.45 2.68
C SER A 135 8.65 9.98 3.89
N GLU A 136 9.28 10.06 5.05
CA GLU A 136 8.70 10.59 6.28
C GLU A 136 8.25 12.04 6.11
N ALA A 137 9.12 12.91 5.59
CA ALA A 137 8.78 14.31 5.33
C ALA A 137 7.56 14.44 4.39
N GLU A 138 7.52 13.62 3.33
CA GLU A 138 6.43 13.62 2.35
C GLU A 138 5.11 13.15 2.97
N CYS A 139 5.13 12.04 3.70
CA CYS A 139 3.98 11.49 4.43
C CYS A 139 3.46 12.45 5.50
N THR A 140 4.34 13.09 6.26
CA THR A 140 3.98 14.08 7.29
C THR A 140 3.28 15.30 6.66
N ALA A 141 3.82 15.82 5.55
CA ALA A 141 3.20 16.92 4.82
C ALA A 141 1.85 16.53 4.21
N LEU A 142 1.75 15.35 3.60
CA LEU A 142 0.52 14.83 3.01
C LEU A 142 -0.56 14.64 4.07
N ALA A 143 -0.25 13.98 5.19
CA ALA A 143 -1.20 13.74 6.26
C ALA A 143 -1.77 15.05 6.82
N ARG A 144 -0.93 16.10 6.94
CA ARG A 144 -1.38 17.44 7.37
C ARG A 144 -2.36 18.07 6.39
N ILE A 145 -2.14 17.93 5.08
CA ILE A 145 -3.03 18.49 4.06
C ILE A 145 -4.34 17.68 4.03
N ALA A 146 -4.24 16.34 3.97
CA ALA A 146 -5.39 15.45 3.90
C ALA A 146 -6.33 15.61 5.11
N ARG A 147 -5.79 15.78 6.34
CA ARG A 147 -6.60 16.03 7.54
C ARG A 147 -7.43 17.32 7.50
N ARG A 148 -7.05 18.31 6.70
CA ARG A 148 -7.80 19.56 6.54
C ARG A 148 -8.89 19.45 5.47
N GLY A 149 -8.84 18.41 4.64
CA GLY A 149 -9.81 18.18 3.59
C GLY A 149 -11.05 17.46 4.10
N ALA A 150 -12.16 17.65 3.40
CA ALA A 150 -13.43 16.99 3.71
C ALA A 150 -13.64 15.74 2.83
N GLY A 151 -14.38 14.78 3.39
CA GLY A 151 -14.88 13.61 2.66
C GLY A 151 -14.00 12.35 2.77
N PRO A 152 -14.55 11.19 2.38
CA PRO A 152 -13.93 9.89 2.62
C PRO A 152 -12.59 9.73 1.90
N HIS A 153 -12.40 10.35 0.73
CA HIS A 153 -11.14 10.24 0.00
C HIS A 153 -9.96 10.91 0.74
N MET A 154 -10.22 12.05 1.39
CA MET A 154 -9.21 12.73 2.21
C MET A 154 -8.89 11.93 3.48
N ALA A 155 -9.89 11.30 4.10
CA ALA A 155 -9.67 10.40 5.23
C ALA A 155 -8.78 9.20 4.85
N LEU A 156 -9.04 8.58 3.70
CA LEU A 156 -8.22 7.48 3.16
C LEU A 156 -6.77 7.92 2.91
N LEU A 157 -6.57 9.10 2.32
CA LEU A 157 -5.23 9.65 2.08
C LEU A 157 -4.49 9.98 3.38
N ALA A 158 -5.20 10.51 4.39
CA ALA A 158 -4.62 10.75 5.70
C ALA A 158 -4.16 9.45 6.36
N ALA A 159 -4.97 8.40 6.31
CA ALA A 159 -4.64 7.08 6.85
C ALA A 159 -3.44 6.44 6.13
N ALA A 160 -3.46 6.45 4.79
CA ALA A 160 -2.35 5.93 3.97
C ALA A 160 -1.03 6.67 4.27
N ALA A 161 -1.08 7.99 4.41
CA ALA A 161 0.10 8.79 4.71
C ALA A 161 0.62 8.55 6.14
N ARG A 162 -0.26 8.37 7.13
CA ARG A 162 0.15 7.96 8.48
C ARG A 162 0.81 6.60 8.48
N ASN A 163 0.27 5.62 7.75
CA ASN A 163 0.91 4.31 7.58
C ASN A 163 2.32 4.43 6.95
N GLY A 164 2.46 5.24 5.89
CA GLY A 164 3.76 5.52 5.29
C GLY A 164 4.74 6.21 6.24
N GLN A 165 4.26 7.14 7.08
CA GLN A 165 5.05 7.81 8.12
C GLN A 165 5.57 6.79 9.15
N ILE A 166 4.70 5.92 9.67
CA ILE A 166 5.07 4.86 10.63
C ILE A 166 6.11 3.93 10.00
N PHE A 167 5.92 3.56 8.74
CA PHE A 167 6.86 2.71 8.01
C PHE A 167 8.25 3.37 7.90
N ALA A 168 8.30 4.63 7.48
CA ALA A 168 9.54 5.37 7.32
C ALA A 168 10.26 5.60 8.66
N LEU A 169 9.52 5.94 9.73
CA LEU A 169 10.09 6.10 11.07
C LEU A 169 10.72 4.80 11.59
N ASN A 170 10.07 3.65 11.35
CA ASN A 170 10.65 2.35 11.66
C ASN A 170 11.93 2.07 10.87
N GLY A 171 11.97 2.40 9.58
CA GLY A 171 13.17 2.29 8.75
C GLY A 171 14.33 3.18 9.20
N LEU A 172 14.03 4.28 9.90
CA LEU A 172 15.01 5.18 10.53
C LEU A 172 15.45 4.72 11.94
N GLY A 173 14.91 3.63 12.47
CA GLY A 173 15.14 3.21 13.85
C GLY A 173 14.42 4.08 14.90
N ARG A 174 13.58 5.03 14.48
CA ARG A 174 12.82 5.95 15.35
C ARG A 174 11.53 5.28 15.84
N HIS A 175 11.68 4.14 16.50
CA HIS A 175 10.57 3.25 16.83
C HIS A 175 9.56 3.83 17.82
N THR A 176 10.00 4.58 18.83
CA THR A 176 9.11 5.23 19.80
C THR A 176 8.24 6.30 19.14
N GLU A 177 8.79 7.07 18.20
CA GLU A 177 8.00 8.04 17.43
C GLU A 177 7.01 7.34 16.48
N ALA A 178 7.43 6.23 15.86
CA ALA A 178 6.55 5.41 15.03
C ALA A 178 5.37 4.86 15.84
N GLU A 179 5.60 4.40 17.07
CA GLU A 179 4.56 3.94 17.99
C GLU A 179 3.57 5.04 18.35
N THR A 180 4.05 6.25 18.69
CA THR A 180 3.16 7.39 18.97
C THR A 180 2.26 7.68 17.77
N VAL A 181 2.82 7.76 16.56
CA VAL A 181 2.04 8.01 15.35
C VAL A 181 1.05 6.87 15.07
N ALA A 182 1.45 5.62 15.29
CA ALA A 182 0.58 4.46 15.10
C ALA A 182 -0.61 4.47 16.06
N ARG A 183 -0.39 4.76 17.35
CA ARG A 183 -1.48 4.84 18.33
C ARG A 183 -2.43 6.00 18.06
N GLU A 184 -1.90 7.17 17.71
CA GLU A 184 -2.72 8.32 17.29
C GLU A 184 -3.61 7.97 16.09
N ALA A 185 -3.03 7.32 15.09
CA ALA A 185 -3.79 6.90 13.91
C ALA A 185 -4.86 5.85 14.27
N LEU A 186 -4.51 4.84 15.06
CA LEU A 186 -5.45 3.80 15.50
C LEU A 186 -6.64 4.34 16.30
N ALA A 187 -6.44 5.40 17.08
CA ALA A 187 -7.51 6.07 17.81
C ALA A 187 -8.53 6.78 16.90
N ALA A 188 -8.11 7.13 15.67
CA ALA A 188 -8.96 7.77 14.67
C ALA A 188 -9.71 6.78 13.76
N HIS A 189 -9.44 5.46 13.87
CA HIS A 189 -10.05 4.42 13.04
C HIS A 189 -10.94 3.48 13.85
N GLY A 190 -12.13 3.17 13.32
CA GLY A 190 -13.05 2.19 13.91
C GLY A 190 -12.55 0.75 13.79
N ASP A 191 -13.22 -0.19 14.48
CA ASP A 191 -12.70 -1.55 14.73
C ASP A 191 -12.61 -2.48 13.51
N ARG A 192 -13.35 -2.22 12.42
CA ARG A 192 -13.41 -3.08 11.22
C ARG A 192 -12.92 -2.42 9.94
N ASP A 193 -11.90 -1.57 10.03
CA ASP A 193 -11.30 -0.87 8.90
C ASP A 193 -10.01 -1.55 8.44
N ARG A 194 -9.84 -1.80 7.13
CA ARG A 194 -8.58 -2.28 6.56
C ARG A 194 -7.39 -1.38 6.92
N PHE A 195 -7.58 -0.07 7.06
CA PHE A 195 -6.49 0.80 7.51
C PHE A 195 -6.05 0.50 8.94
N ARG A 196 -6.95 0.03 9.80
CA ARG A 196 -6.60 -0.44 11.14
C ARG A 196 -5.63 -1.63 11.07
N LEU A 197 -5.82 -2.55 10.12
CA LEU A 197 -4.93 -3.70 9.93
C LEU A 197 -3.49 -3.25 9.68
N VAL A 198 -3.27 -2.36 8.70
CA VAL A 198 -1.92 -1.91 8.36
C VAL A 198 -1.29 -1.07 9.48
N LEU A 199 -2.09 -0.30 10.21
CA LEU A 199 -1.63 0.47 11.36
C LEU A 199 -1.23 -0.43 12.54
N LEU A 200 -1.97 -1.52 12.81
CA LEU A 200 -1.60 -2.53 13.80
C LEU A 200 -0.28 -3.22 13.44
N LEU A 201 -0.08 -3.56 12.16
CA LEU A 201 1.20 -4.11 11.69
C LEU A 201 2.35 -3.10 11.83
N GLY A 202 2.08 -1.82 11.57
CA GLY A 202 3.03 -0.73 11.83
C GLY A 202 3.38 -0.59 13.31
N LEU A 203 2.39 -0.67 14.19
CA LEU A 203 2.58 -0.66 15.65
C LEU A 203 3.39 -1.87 16.12
N ALA A 204 3.05 -3.08 15.66
CA ALA A 204 3.80 -4.29 15.99
C ALA A 204 5.27 -4.18 15.57
N ARG A 205 5.56 -3.65 14.38
CA ARG A 205 6.94 -3.37 13.94
C ARG A 205 7.64 -2.36 14.86
N SER A 206 6.94 -1.32 15.29
CA SER A 206 7.46 -0.28 16.19
C SER A 206 7.77 -0.84 17.58
N LEU A 207 6.93 -1.73 18.10
CA LEU A 207 7.14 -2.40 19.39
C LEU A 207 8.29 -3.40 19.33
N ASN A 208 8.37 -4.18 18.24
CA ASN A 208 9.49 -5.09 18.00
C ASN A 208 10.84 -4.37 17.95
N GLY A 209 10.91 -3.22 17.27
CA GLY A 209 12.12 -2.39 17.23
C GLY A 209 12.55 -1.81 18.59
N GLN A 210 11.66 -1.84 19.59
CA GLN A 210 11.95 -1.43 20.97
C GLN A 210 12.21 -2.61 21.90
N GLY A 211 12.28 -3.84 21.39
CA GLY A 211 12.41 -5.05 22.22
C GLY A 211 11.13 -5.45 22.96
N ARG A 212 10.00 -4.76 22.71
CA ARG A 212 8.70 -4.99 23.39
C ARG A 212 7.91 -6.08 22.67
N HIS A 213 8.52 -7.26 22.59
CA HIS A 213 8.04 -8.36 21.75
C HIS A 213 6.70 -8.96 22.18
N THR A 214 6.43 -9.03 23.49
CA THR A 214 5.13 -9.50 24.00
C THR A 214 3.98 -8.60 23.55
N GLU A 215 4.18 -7.29 23.57
CA GLU A 215 3.17 -6.32 23.11
C GLU A 215 3.05 -6.34 21.59
N ALA A 216 4.17 -6.47 20.87
CA ALA A 216 4.15 -6.65 19.42
C ALA A 216 3.36 -7.90 19.00
N LEU A 217 3.49 -9.00 19.75
CA LEU A 217 2.75 -10.24 19.54
C LEU A 217 1.24 -10.04 19.73
N ALA A 218 0.84 -9.29 20.75
CA ALA A 218 -0.57 -8.97 21.00
C ALA A 218 -1.16 -8.13 19.86
N GLU A 219 -0.45 -7.10 19.38
CA GLU A 219 -0.92 -6.27 18.26
C GLU A 219 -0.93 -7.05 16.93
N ALA A 220 0.01 -7.98 16.71
CA ALA A 220 -0.04 -8.92 15.59
C ALA A 220 -1.26 -9.85 15.66
N GLY A 221 -1.65 -10.29 16.86
CA GLY A 221 -2.88 -11.03 17.11
C GLY A 221 -4.14 -10.27 16.70
N ARG A 222 -4.24 -9.00 17.11
CA ARG A 222 -5.35 -8.12 16.73
C ARG A 222 -5.41 -7.86 15.22
N ALA A 223 -4.25 -7.71 14.59
CA ALA A 223 -4.15 -7.61 13.13
C ALA A 223 -4.68 -8.89 12.45
N ASP A 224 -4.33 -10.06 12.97
CA ASP A 224 -4.74 -11.34 12.42
C ASP A 224 -6.25 -11.60 12.57
N GLU A 225 -6.82 -11.30 13.73
CA GLU A 225 -8.27 -11.33 13.96
C GLU A 225 -9.02 -10.44 12.97
N LEU A 226 -8.54 -9.19 12.78
CA LEU A 226 -9.13 -8.27 11.83
C LEU A 226 -9.02 -8.81 10.40
N ARG A 227 -7.85 -9.33 10.01
CA ARG A 227 -7.63 -9.92 8.69
C ARG A 227 -8.60 -11.07 8.40
N ARG A 228 -8.85 -11.97 9.37
CA ARG A 228 -9.83 -13.07 9.22
C ARG A 228 -11.27 -12.57 9.06
N GLY A 229 -11.58 -11.38 9.57
CA GLY A 229 -12.90 -10.76 9.45
C GLY A 229 -13.12 -9.94 8.17
N LEU A 230 -12.08 -9.72 7.34
CA LEU A 230 -12.19 -8.96 6.09
C LEU A 230 -12.73 -9.84 4.95
N PRO A 231 -13.50 -9.28 4.00
CA PRO A 231 -13.95 -10.00 2.81
C PRO A 231 -12.78 -10.57 1.97
N GLU A 232 -13.03 -11.69 1.30
CA GLU A 232 -12.05 -12.31 0.40
C GLU A 232 -11.56 -11.32 -0.68
N GLY A 233 -10.24 -11.26 -0.87
CA GLY A 233 -9.59 -10.38 -1.84
C GLY A 233 -9.08 -9.04 -1.30
N GLU A 234 -9.55 -8.56 -0.14
CA GLU A 234 -9.09 -7.28 0.43
C GLU A 234 -7.72 -7.36 1.14
N GLY A 235 -7.23 -8.57 1.44
CA GLY A 235 -5.96 -8.82 2.15
C GLY A 235 -4.74 -9.07 1.26
N ARG A 236 -4.86 -8.93 -0.07
CA ARG A 236 -3.74 -9.29 -0.99
C ARG A 236 -2.50 -8.44 -0.73
N SER A 237 -2.65 -7.17 -0.35
CA SER A 237 -1.52 -6.26 -0.10
C SER A 237 -0.87 -6.51 1.27
N GLU A 238 -1.44 -7.38 2.07
CA GLU A 238 -1.07 -7.72 3.44
C GLU A 238 -0.56 -9.16 3.55
N ILE A 239 -0.50 -9.89 2.42
CA ILE A 239 0.12 -11.21 2.32
C ILE A 239 1.51 -11.19 2.97
N GLY A 240 1.71 -12.14 3.87
CA GLY A 240 2.91 -12.34 4.67
C GLY A 240 3.18 -11.26 5.73
N GLY A 241 2.39 -10.18 5.79
CA GLY A 241 2.62 -9.07 6.72
C GLY A 241 2.30 -9.43 8.17
N VAL A 242 1.21 -10.16 8.39
CA VAL A 242 0.80 -10.64 9.73
C VAL A 242 1.78 -11.71 10.21
N GLU A 243 2.10 -12.68 9.36
CA GLU A 243 3.03 -13.77 9.66
C GLU A 243 4.44 -13.24 9.97
N LEU A 244 4.91 -12.21 9.26
CA LEU A 244 6.17 -11.51 9.57
C LEU A 244 6.16 -10.81 10.93
N ALA A 245 5.06 -10.13 11.26
CA ALA A 245 4.94 -9.42 12.54
C ALA A 245 4.99 -10.40 13.71
N PHE A 246 4.26 -11.52 13.62
CA PHE A 246 4.33 -12.61 14.59
C PHE A 246 5.73 -13.21 14.66
N SER A 247 6.31 -13.56 13.51
CA SER A 247 7.62 -14.22 13.45
C SER A 247 8.70 -13.37 14.12
N THR A 248 8.72 -12.06 13.83
CA THR A 248 9.68 -11.12 14.45
C THR A 248 9.50 -11.04 15.97
N ALA A 249 8.26 -11.00 16.45
CA ALA A 249 7.96 -10.97 17.88
C ALA A 249 8.36 -12.28 18.58
N LEU A 250 8.04 -13.43 17.99
CA LEU A 250 8.39 -14.74 18.53
C LEU A 250 9.91 -14.96 18.57
N PHE A 251 10.62 -14.51 17.53
CA PHE A 251 12.09 -14.56 17.51
C PHE A 251 12.68 -13.74 18.66
N GLY A 252 12.18 -12.53 18.89
CA GLY A 252 12.59 -11.69 20.01
C GLY A 252 12.27 -12.27 21.40
N LEU A 253 11.30 -13.20 21.48
CA LEU A 253 10.96 -13.94 22.69
C LEU A 253 11.74 -15.26 22.85
N GLY A 254 12.67 -15.58 21.95
CA GLY A 254 13.42 -16.85 21.94
C GLY A 254 12.59 -18.06 21.50
N ARG A 255 11.44 -17.85 20.85
CA ARG A 255 10.56 -18.92 20.33
C ARG A 255 10.89 -19.23 18.87
N ASP A 256 12.15 -19.59 18.62
CA ASP A 256 12.74 -19.63 17.28
C ASP A 256 12.08 -20.64 16.34
N ALA A 257 11.64 -21.79 16.85
CA ALA A 257 10.94 -22.80 16.05
C ALA A 257 9.61 -22.28 15.48
N GLU A 258 8.84 -21.56 16.29
CA GLU A 258 7.57 -20.97 15.89
C GLU A 258 7.80 -19.77 14.96
N ALA A 259 8.79 -18.94 15.29
CA ALA A 259 9.21 -17.83 14.46
C ALA A 259 9.59 -18.30 13.05
N ARG A 260 10.39 -19.38 12.94
CA ARG A 260 10.81 -19.97 11.66
C ARG A 260 9.63 -20.45 10.83
N THR A 261 8.68 -21.14 11.46
CA THR A 261 7.49 -21.66 10.76
C THR A 261 6.67 -20.52 10.13
N LEU A 262 6.48 -19.43 10.87
CA LEU A 262 5.76 -18.26 10.36
C LEU A 262 6.57 -17.49 9.32
N ALA A 263 7.88 -17.35 9.49
CA ALA A 263 8.76 -16.72 8.50
C ALA A 263 8.76 -17.50 7.18
N ALA A 264 8.81 -18.84 7.22
CA ALA A 264 8.74 -19.69 6.04
C ALA A 264 7.41 -19.52 5.30
N THR A 265 6.30 -19.47 6.05
CA THR A 265 4.96 -19.22 5.50
C THR A 265 4.86 -17.84 4.84
N ALA A 266 5.38 -16.81 5.53
CA ALA A 266 5.42 -15.45 5.00
C ALA A 266 6.28 -15.37 3.73
N HIS A 267 7.47 -15.97 3.74
CA HIS A 267 8.39 -15.99 2.61
C HIS A 267 7.76 -16.67 1.40
N ALA A 268 7.19 -17.87 1.57
CA ALA A 268 6.56 -18.61 0.48
C ALA A 268 5.38 -17.83 -0.12
N SER A 269 4.52 -17.26 0.73
CA SER A 269 3.36 -16.48 0.29
C SER A 269 3.78 -15.19 -0.43
N CYS A 270 4.78 -14.48 0.10
CA CYS A 270 5.29 -13.26 -0.52
C CYS A 270 6.01 -13.54 -1.83
N LEU A 271 6.82 -14.59 -1.90
CA LEU A 271 7.52 -15.02 -3.11
C LEU A 271 6.51 -15.36 -4.22
N ALA A 272 5.47 -16.12 -3.89
CA ALA A 272 4.43 -16.50 -4.86
C ALA A 272 3.60 -15.29 -5.34
N ALA A 273 3.30 -14.34 -4.43
CA ALA A 273 2.43 -13.21 -4.75
C ALA A 273 3.16 -12.02 -5.40
N PHE A 274 4.42 -11.77 -5.03
CA PHE A 274 5.16 -10.55 -5.35
C PHE A 274 6.53 -10.78 -5.98
N GLY A 275 7.04 -12.01 -5.93
CA GLY A 275 8.38 -12.33 -6.42
C GLY A 275 9.50 -12.16 -5.38
N PRO A 276 10.75 -12.49 -5.77
CA PRO A 276 11.89 -12.60 -4.87
C PRO A 276 12.41 -11.25 -4.35
N ASP A 277 12.29 -10.19 -5.16
CA ASP A 277 12.85 -8.88 -4.85
C ASP A 277 11.91 -8.00 -4.00
N HIS A 278 10.67 -8.47 -3.78
CA HIS A 278 9.73 -7.73 -2.95
C HIS A 278 10.23 -7.65 -1.50
N ARG A 279 10.17 -6.46 -0.91
CA ARG A 279 10.71 -6.16 0.43
C ARG A 279 10.29 -7.18 1.50
N ARG A 280 9.04 -7.62 1.51
CA ARG A 280 8.56 -8.62 2.50
C ARG A 280 9.12 -10.02 2.24
N THR A 281 9.39 -10.38 1.00
CA THR A 281 10.07 -11.64 0.66
C THR A 281 11.48 -11.61 1.24
N VAL A 282 12.20 -10.51 1.03
CA VAL A 282 13.54 -10.31 1.60
C VAL A 282 13.52 -10.30 3.13
N GLU A 283 12.62 -9.53 3.76
CA GLU A 283 12.47 -9.45 5.22
C GLU A 283 12.15 -10.82 5.83
N ALA A 284 11.31 -11.63 5.18
CA ALA A 284 10.99 -12.98 5.66
C ALA A 284 12.20 -13.92 5.57
N ARG A 285 13.00 -13.80 4.51
CA ARG A 285 14.26 -14.54 4.37
C ARG A 285 15.27 -14.15 5.44
N GLU A 286 15.44 -12.86 5.73
CA GLU A 286 16.34 -12.39 6.78
C GLU A 286 15.97 -12.95 8.16
N VAL A 287 14.67 -13.08 8.46
CA VAL A 287 14.23 -13.71 9.72
C VAL A 287 14.53 -15.22 9.73
N LEU A 288 14.38 -15.91 8.60
CA LEU A 288 14.79 -17.33 8.48
C LEU A 288 16.28 -17.50 8.70
N ASP A 289 17.11 -16.70 8.01
CA ASP A 289 18.56 -16.74 8.12
C ASP A 289 19.02 -16.51 9.57
N ARG A 290 18.35 -15.61 10.30
CA ARG A 290 18.61 -15.37 11.73
C ARG A 290 18.17 -16.52 12.62
N ALA A 291 17.04 -17.15 12.33
CA ALA A 291 16.55 -18.31 13.07
C ALA A 291 17.44 -19.55 12.86
N ASP A 292 18.15 -19.63 11.73
CA ASP A 292 19.00 -20.76 11.40
C ASP A 292 20.45 -20.61 11.90
N THR A 293 20.82 -19.44 12.45
CA THR A 293 22.10 -19.25 13.15
C THR A 293 21.97 -19.62 14.64
N PRO A 294 22.54 -20.75 15.10
CA PRO A 294 22.23 -21.36 16.40
C PRO A 294 22.90 -20.70 17.62
N ASP A 295 23.62 -19.58 17.46
CA ASP A 295 24.45 -19.04 18.54
C ASP A 295 24.52 -17.51 18.51
N ARG A 296 23.52 -16.84 19.09
CA ARG A 296 23.64 -15.45 19.52
C ARG A 296 22.91 -15.20 20.84
N PRO A 297 23.53 -14.48 21.78
CA PRO A 297 22.81 -13.98 22.96
C PRO A 297 21.73 -13.00 22.51
N HIS A 298 20.51 -13.19 23.02
CA HIS A 298 19.44 -12.20 22.89
C HIS A 298 19.89 -10.92 23.63
N THR A 299 20.21 -9.86 22.87
CA THR A 299 20.50 -8.51 23.40
C THR A 299 19.35 -7.58 23.11
#